data_AF-A0A4Q2IT93-F1
#
_entry.id   AF-A0A4Q2IT93-F1
#
_cell.length_a   1.000
_cell.length_b   1.000
_cell.length_c   1.000
_cell.angle_alpha   90.00
_cell.angle_beta   90.00
_cell.angle_gamma   90.00
#
_symmetry.space_group_name_H-M   'P 1'
#
loop_
_entity.id
_entity.type
_entity.pdbx_description
1 polymer ?
#
loop_
_entity_poly.entity_id
_entity_poly.type
_entity_poly.pdbx_seq_one_letter_code
_entity_poly.pdbx_strand_id
1 'polypeptide(L)'
;MPLSEPPTESSIYMVDSLAEYICESGEYNDCSLELGALVDIATYRNVEADAVSRQAEWQLLSLFSDPTLPPVMRSQIVDLLFESEAILMRGNSPDAKEFVMPASLKHLMAQCMHRQIASEAANEAALEEVKVTADAVHLEVIKRGLEEASGLDDEMDIADPNRFVTTDEMLASFAELPDTCGHVINLSEGVTADAAQMQMTYLLEKVPDVGVALAPLLVDAHFMLITAEKSAVPGKYALTIANTYLPISQAAVNALAIVQHEDALPAIGVSPTVPRANRNHFLNLKDAMGDRFAKQIFAKLSPALAGRVDAMKMVNNHLQAHALNSCGPLVSMMAENIAEHKPRGKAVGELMERMAHEWQSLEPQQQKDAVIAHRAKMIGHTVEWHRCGLPDGDRFIDSHVFLPRPSAQSGVSHP
;
A
#
# COMPACT_ATOMS: atom_id res chain seq x y z
N MET A 1 35.62 -14.57 -17.71
CA MET A 1 34.85 -15.40 -16.77
C MET A 1 33.49 -15.59 -17.39
N PRO A 2 32.97 -16.83 -17.53
CA PRO A 2 31.62 -17.02 -18.03
C PRO A 2 30.65 -16.47 -16.98
N LEU A 3 29.66 -15.71 -17.43
CA LEU A 3 28.53 -15.27 -16.62
C LEU A 3 27.77 -16.52 -16.17
N SER A 4 27.72 -16.76 -14.86
CA SER A 4 26.92 -17.81 -14.21
C SER A 4 25.44 -17.62 -14.58
N GLU A 5 24.72 -18.72 -14.76
CA GLU A 5 23.28 -18.74 -15.05
C GLU A 5 22.46 -18.05 -13.94
N PRO A 6 21.33 -17.40 -14.25
CA PRO A 6 20.42 -16.84 -13.25
C PRO A 6 19.96 -17.93 -12.26
N PRO A 7 19.58 -17.57 -11.02
CA PRO A 7 19.09 -18.53 -10.04
C PRO A 7 17.97 -19.37 -10.64
N THR A 8 18.15 -20.70 -10.63
CA THR A 8 17.19 -21.62 -11.24
C THR A 8 15.83 -21.55 -10.52
N GLU A 9 14.72 -21.65 -11.25
CA GLU A 9 13.34 -21.74 -10.70
C GLU A 9 13.23 -22.75 -9.54
N SER A 10 14.08 -23.79 -9.54
CA SER A 10 14.18 -24.79 -8.49
C SER A 10 14.54 -24.24 -7.10
N SER A 11 15.27 -23.14 -7.01
CA SER A 11 15.70 -22.54 -5.72
C SER A 11 14.60 -21.67 -5.11
N ILE A 12 13.81 -20.99 -5.93
CA ILE A 12 12.63 -20.22 -5.48
C ILE A 12 11.57 -21.20 -4.97
N TYR A 13 11.33 -22.28 -5.72
CA TYR A 13 10.38 -23.33 -5.32
C TYR A 13 10.73 -23.98 -3.97
N MET A 14 12.02 -24.07 -3.62
CA MET A 14 12.45 -24.57 -2.32
C MET A 14 12.00 -23.67 -1.16
N VAL A 15 12.11 -22.34 -1.34
CA VAL A 15 11.68 -21.36 -0.32
C VAL A 15 10.17 -21.43 -0.12
N ASP A 16 9.42 -21.51 -1.22
CA ASP A 16 7.95 -21.63 -1.16
C ASP A 16 7.54 -22.95 -0.47
N SER A 17 8.20 -24.06 -0.80
CA SER A 17 7.95 -25.35 -0.17
C SER A 17 8.25 -25.34 1.34
N LEU A 18 9.27 -24.59 1.76
CA LEU A 18 9.62 -24.43 3.17
C LEU A 18 8.56 -23.62 3.92
N ALA A 19 8.06 -22.53 3.31
CA ALA A 19 6.97 -21.73 3.86
C ALA A 19 5.66 -22.53 3.94
N GLU A 20 5.30 -23.28 2.90
CA GLU A 20 4.14 -24.17 2.88
C GLU A 20 4.23 -25.22 4.00
N TYR A 21 5.40 -25.84 4.20
CA TYR A 21 5.61 -26.79 5.29
C TYR A 21 5.37 -26.17 6.66
N ILE A 22 5.81 -24.92 6.87
CA ILE A 22 5.58 -24.19 8.12
C ILE A 22 4.08 -23.89 8.30
N CYS A 23 3.37 -23.51 7.23
CA CYS A 23 1.91 -23.33 7.26
C CYS A 23 1.19 -24.62 7.67
N GLU A 24 1.56 -25.76 7.07
CA GLU A 24 0.94 -27.06 7.36
C GLU A 24 1.29 -27.60 8.75
N SER A 25 2.51 -27.37 9.23
CA SER A 25 3.04 -27.97 10.45
C SER A 25 2.94 -27.07 11.69
N GLY A 26 2.85 -25.75 11.51
CA GLY A 26 2.91 -24.75 12.58
C GLY A 26 1.75 -24.78 13.57
N GLU A 27 0.65 -25.46 13.22
CA GLU A 27 -0.46 -25.73 14.15
C GLU A 27 -0.13 -26.85 15.15
N TYR A 28 0.81 -27.76 14.81
CA TYR A 28 1.05 -29.01 15.55
C TYR A 28 2.48 -29.20 16.04
N ASN A 29 3.47 -28.53 15.45
CA ASN A 29 4.90 -28.75 15.71
C ASN A 29 5.66 -27.45 15.96
N ASP A 30 6.76 -27.57 16.69
CA ASP A 30 7.79 -26.52 16.77
C ASP A 30 8.53 -26.41 15.42
N CYS A 31 8.32 -25.30 14.71
CA CYS A 31 8.91 -25.02 13.41
C CYS A 31 10.12 -24.07 13.51
N SER A 32 10.75 -23.95 14.69
CA SER A 32 11.85 -23.00 14.93
C SER A 32 13.05 -23.23 14.00
N LEU A 33 13.31 -24.48 13.59
CA LEU A 33 14.42 -24.79 12.68
C LEU A 33 14.14 -24.28 11.26
N GLU A 34 12.93 -24.52 10.76
CA GLU A 34 12.49 -24.10 9.43
C GLU A 34 12.37 -22.59 9.33
N LEU A 35 11.83 -21.95 10.38
CA LEU A 35 11.80 -20.49 10.51
C LEU A 35 13.22 -19.91 10.56
N GLY A 36 14.12 -20.51 11.34
CA GLY A 36 15.53 -20.09 11.39
C GLY A 36 16.20 -20.19 10.02
N ALA A 37 15.95 -21.27 9.28
CA ALA A 37 16.46 -21.42 7.91
C ALA A 37 15.91 -20.34 6.95
N LEU A 38 14.63 -19.97 7.04
CA LEU A 38 14.08 -18.87 6.27
C LEU A 38 14.74 -17.53 6.61
N VAL A 39 15.00 -17.26 7.90
CA VAL A 39 15.70 -16.04 8.34
C VAL A 39 17.13 -16.02 7.82
N ASP A 40 17.85 -17.13 7.88
CA ASP A 40 19.20 -17.23 7.34
C ASP A 40 19.23 -16.97 5.83
N ILE A 41 18.28 -17.54 5.06
CA ILE A 41 18.16 -17.31 3.61
C ILE A 41 17.83 -15.84 3.33
N ALA A 42 16.87 -15.26 4.07
CA ALA A 42 16.44 -13.87 3.88
C ALA A 42 17.54 -12.85 4.21
N THR A 43 18.40 -13.16 5.19
CA THR A 43 19.50 -12.28 5.60
C THR A 43 20.77 -12.47 4.78
N TYR A 44 20.86 -13.51 3.94
CA TYR A 44 22.04 -13.77 3.14
C TYR A 44 22.24 -12.72 2.02
N ARG A 45 23.40 -12.07 2.03
CA ARG A 45 23.80 -10.99 1.12
C ARG A 45 24.68 -11.55 0.01
N ASN A 46 24.06 -12.13 -1.01
CA ASN A 46 24.75 -12.49 -2.26
C ASN A 46 23.96 -12.00 -3.47
N VAL A 47 24.61 -11.23 -4.34
CA VAL A 47 24.02 -10.64 -5.56
C VAL A 47 23.47 -11.73 -6.51
N GLU A 48 24.06 -12.93 -6.50
CA GLU A 48 23.57 -14.08 -7.30
C GLU A 48 22.36 -14.79 -6.64
N ALA A 49 22.12 -14.58 -5.34
CA ALA A 49 21.01 -15.16 -4.57
C ALA A 49 19.88 -14.16 -4.26
N ASP A 50 19.95 -12.92 -4.77
CA ASP A 50 19.08 -11.80 -4.39
C ASP A 50 17.58 -12.14 -4.54
N ALA A 51 17.20 -12.87 -5.59
CA ALA A 51 15.81 -13.31 -5.79
C ALA A 51 15.34 -14.35 -4.75
N VAL A 52 16.22 -15.25 -4.32
CA VAL A 52 15.89 -16.29 -3.33
C VAL A 52 15.79 -15.69 -1.94
N SER A 53 16.72 -14.82 -1.56
CA SER A 53 16.69 -14.09 -0.30
C SER A 53 15.47 -13.17 -0.21
N ARG A 54 15.14 -12.46 -1.29
CA ARG A 54 13.93 -11.63 -1.39
C ARG A 54 12.65 -12.46 -1.29
N GLN A 55 12.62 -13.64 -1.90
CA GLN A 55 11.47 -14.55 -1.74
C GLN A 55 11.33 -14.99 -0.28
N ALA A 56 12.43 -15.36 0.40
CA ALA A 56 12.38 -15.76 1.80
C ALA A 56 11.94 -14.62 2.73
N GLU A 57 12.40 -13.40 2.46
CA GLU A 57 11.92 -12.18 3.12
C GLU A 57 10.40 -12.02 2.98
N TRP A 58 9.86 -12.13 1.76
CA TRP A 58 8.43 -12.01 1.52
C TRP A 58 7.62 -13.15 2.15
N GLN A 59 8.16 -14.37 2.16
CA GLN A 59 7.51 -15.49 2.84
C GLN A 59 7.48 -15.29 4.36
N LEU A 60 8.53 -14.75 4.97
CA LEU A 60 8.51 -14.40 6.40
C LEU A 60 7.44 -13.35 6.74
N LEU A 61 7.28 -12.33 5.89
CA LEU A 61 6.22 -11.33 6.05
C LEU A 61 4.82 -11.95 5.86
N SER A 62 4.67 -12.83 4.87
CA SER A 62 3.44 -13.57 4.60
C SER A 62 3.04 -14.42 5.80
N LEU A 63 3.96 -15.26 6.30
CA LEU A 63 3.78 -16.10 7.49
C LEU A 63 3.45 -15.26 8.74
N PHE A 64 4.09 -14.10 8.92
CA PHE A 64 3.75 -13.20 10.02
C PHE A 64 2.30 -12.70 9.92
N SER A 65 1.80 -12.45 8.72
CA SER A 65 0.43 -11.95 8.51
C SER A 65 -0.63 -13.03 8.35
N ASP A 66 -0.24 -14.31 8.27
CA ASP A 66 -1.16 -15.41 7.99
C ASP A 66 -2.19 -15.57 9.13
N PRO A 67 -3.48 -15.36 8.86
CA PRO A 67 -4.52 -15.46 9.88
C PRO A 67 -4.78 -16.90 10.35
N THR A 68 -4.35 -17.90 9.58
CA THR A 68 -4.51 -19.33 9.89
C THR A 68 -3.46 -19.84 10.88
N LEU A 69 -2.32 -19.14 10.98
CA LEU A 69 -1.24 -19.51 11.89
C LEU A 69 -1.52 -19.06 13.34
N PRO A 70 -1.15 -19.89 14.33
CA PRO A 70 -1.36 -19.54 15.73
C PRO A 70 -0.49 -18.33 16.13
N PRO A 71 -0.96 -17.48 17.08
CA PRO A 71 -0.24 -16.27 17.48
C PRO A 71 1.21 -16.47 17.93
N VAL A 72 1.52 -17.65 18.47
CA VAL A 72 2.88 -18.01 18.90
C VAL A 72 3.89 -17.99 17.74
N MET A 73 3.46 -18.32 16.53
CA MET A 73 4.33 -18.31 15.34
C MET A 73 4.80 -16.89 15.03
N ARG A 74 3.94 -15.89 15.21
CA ARG A 74 4.31 -14.47 15.02
C ARG A 74 5.37 -14.03 16.02
N SER A 75 5.21 -14.42 17.28
CA SER A 75 6.23 -14.16 18.31
C SER A 75 7.56 -14.85 17.97
N GLN A 76 7.53 -16.11 17.56
CA GLN A 76 8.74 -16.85 17.17
C GLN A 76 9.48 -16.20 15.99
N ILE A 77 8.76 -15.75 14.96
CA ILE A 77 9.36 -15.02 13.83
C ILE A 77 10.08 -13.78 14.36
N VAL A 78 9.40 -12.95 15.17
CA VAL A 78 9.98 -11.71 15.70
C VAL A 78 11.19 -11.98 16.61
N ASP A 79 11.11 -12.99 17.47
CA ASP A 79 12.20 -13.38 18.38
C ASP A 79 13.44 -13.83 17.58
N LEU A 80 13.25 -14.67 16.56
CA LEU A 80 14.34 -15.10 15.67
C LEU A 80 14.97 -13.94 14.89
N LEU A 81 14.18 -12.95 14.47
CA LEU A 81 14.71 -11.74 13.82
C LEU A 81 15.57 -10.92 14.79
N PHE A 82 15.16 -10.77 16.05
CA PHE A 82 15.96 -10.09 17.08
C PHE A 82 17.24 -10.83 17.43
N GLU A 83 17.17 -12.15 17.58
CA GLU A 83 18.34 -12.99 17.81
C GLU A 83 19.34 -12.87 16.66
N SER A 84 18.84 -12.92 15.42
CA SER A 84 19.66 -12.80 14.21
C SER A 84 20.31 -11.43 14.10
N GLU A 85 19.57 -10.32 14.26
CA GLU A 85 20.15 -8.97 14.23
C GLU A 85 21.21 -8.79 15.34
N ALA A 86 20.98 -9.34 16.54
CA ALA A 86 21.95 -9.29 17.61
C ALA A 86 23.25 -10.05 17.29
N ILE A 87 23.17 -11.17 16.56
CA ILE A 87 24.34 -11.91 16.06
C ILE A 87 25.07 -11.08 14.99
N LEU A 88 24.35 -10.52 14.02
CA LEU A 88 24.91 -9.70 12.94
C LEU A 88 25.66 -8.48 13.48
N MET A 89 25.10 -7.81 14.49
CA MET A 89 25.70 -6.62 15.11
C MET A 89 26.97 -6.93 15.92
N ARG A 90 27.15 -8.17 16.40
CA ARG A 90 28.35 -8.58 17.18
C ARG A 90 29.58 -8.82 16.32
N GLY A 91 29.45 -8.92 14.99
CA GLY A 91 30.51 -8.70 14.00
C GLY A 91 31.81 -9.50 14.10
N ASN A 92 31.89 -10.54 14.93
CA ASN A 92 33.15 -11.21 15.27
C ASN A 92 33.49 -12.43 14.38
N SER A 93 32.68 -12.72 13.35
CA SER A 93 32.94 -13.81 12.38
C SER A 93 33.28 -13.25 10.99
N PRO A 94 34.25 -13.82 10.26
CA PRO A 94 34.50 -13.50 8.85
C PRO A 94 33.25 -13.62 7.97
N ASP A 95 32.35 -14.54 8.31
CA ASP A 95 31.11 -14.83 7.57
C ASP A 95 30.01 -13.79 7.83
N ALA A 96 30.10 -12.98 8.89
CA ALA A 96 29.10 -11.95 9.22
C ALA A 96 29.00 -10.83 8.17
N LYS A 97 29.98 -10.73 7.24
CA LYS A 97 29.93 -9.80 6.11
C LYS A 97 29.00 -10.26 4.99
N GLU A 98 28.67 -11.55 4.97
CA GLU A 98 27.77 -12.16 3.98
C GLU A 98 26.31 -12.09 4.42
N PHE A 99 25.98 -11.51 5.57
CA PHE A 99 24.62 -11.41 6.06
C PHE A 99 24.27 -9.98 6.46
N VAL A 100 23.07 -9.53 6.06
CA VAL A 100 22.50 -8.23 6.43
C VAL A 100 20.99 -8.40 6.53
N MET A 101 20.42 -7.95 7.65
CA MET A 101 18.97 -7.93 7.80
C MET A 101 18.32 -6.94 6.80
N PRO A 102 17.38 -7.40 5.95
CA PRO A 102 16.67 -6.56 4.99
C PRO A 102 15.88 -5.43 5.65
N ALA A 103 15.70 -4.33 4.92
CA ALA A 103 15.00 -3.14 5.43
C ALA A 103 13.55 -3.43 5.84
N SER A 104 12.85 -4.30 5.12
CA SER A 104 11.48 -4.71 5.48
C SER A 104 11.43 -5.43 6.82
N LEU A 105 12.31 -6.41 7.05
CA LEU A 105 12.36 -7.16 8.31
C LEU A 105 12.84 -6.27 9.46
N LYS A 106 13.78 -5.36 9.23
CA LYS A 106 14.13 -4.30 10.21
C LYS A 106 12.93 -3.41 10.55
N HIS A 107 12.12 -3.06 9.55
CA HIS A 107 10.92 -2.25 9.76
C HIS A 107 9.82 -3.02 10.51
N LEU A 108 9.64 -4.31 10.23
CA LEU A 108 8.77 -5.20 11.00
C LEU A 108 9.20 -5.23 12.48
N MET A 109 10.49 -5.48 12.74
CA MET A 109 11.05 -5.48 14.10
C MET A 109 10.82 -4.14 14.81
N ALA A 110 11.04 -3.01 14.13
CA ALA A 110 10.83 -1.68 14.67
C ALA A 110 9.36 -1.46 15.06
N GLN A 111 8.40 -1.84 14.20
CA GLN A 111 6.97 -1.73 14.48
C GLN A 111 6.54 -2.61 15.67
N CYS A 112 7.08 -3.84 15.78
CA CYS A 112 6.83 -4.73 16.90
C CYS A 112 7.39 -4.17 18.22
N MET A 113 8.64 -3.70 18.20
CA MET A 113 9.29 -3.10 19.37
C MET A 113 8.58 -1.81 19.83
N HIS A 114 8.18 -0.95 18.88
CA HIS A 114 7.41 0.27 19.18
C HIS A 114 6.11 -0.07 19.92
N ARG A 115 5.38 -1.10 19.50
CA ARG A 115 4.16 -1.56 20.19
C ARG A 115 4.44 -2.12 21.59
N GLN A 116 5.52 -2.89 21.74
CA GLN A 116 5.92 -3.44 23.04
C GLN A 116 6.24 -2.32 24.02
N ILE A 117 7.10 -1.37 23.63
CA ILE A 117 7.45 -0.20 24.44
C ILE A 117 6.21 0.62 24.80
N ALA A 118 5.31 0.88 23.85
CA ALA A 118 4.07 1.62 24.13
C ALA A 118 3.15 0.87 25.11
N SER A 119 3.07 -0.46 25.00
CA SER A 119 2.30 -1.31 25.91
C SER A 119 2.90 -1.33 27.33
N GLU A 120 4.22 -1.45 27.43
CA GLU A 120 4.95 -1.39 28.70
C GLU A 120 4.82 -0.01 29.35
N ALA A 121 4.99 1.07 28.60
CA ALA A 121 4.81 2.44 29.09
C ALA A 121 3.37 2.72 29.55
N ALA A 122 2.35 2.15 28.89
CA ALA A 122 0.96 2.28 29.34
C ALA A 122 0.71 1.54 30.67
N ASN A 123 1.39 0.42 30.89
CA ASN A 123 1.35 -0.32 32.15
C ASN A 123 2.20 0.35 33.26
N GLU A 124 3.35 0.91 32.90
CA GLU A 124 4.27 1.62 33.78
C GLU A 124 3.80 3.04 34.11
N ALA A 125 2.98 3.72 33.31
CA ALA A 125 2.38 5.01 33.68
C ALA A 125 1.48 4.93 34.94
N ALA A 126 1.21 3.72 35.46
CA ALA A 126 0.64 3.49 36.79
C ALA A 126 1.68 3.54 37.94
N LEU A 127 2.97 3.65 37.64
CA LEU A 127 4.14 3.63 38.53
C LEU A 127 5.20 4.65 38.01
N GLU A 128 5.32 5.80 38.68
CA GLU A 128 6.21 6.92 38.29
C GLU A 128 7.65 6.56 37.86
N GLU A 129 8.15 7.36 36.91
CA GLU A 129 9.51 7.45 36.31
C GLU A 129 9.84 6.53 35.11
N VAL A 130 9.79 7.14 33.92
CA VAL A 130 10.22 6.55 32.63
C VAL A 130 11.73 6.32 32.64
N LYS A 131 12.14 5.05 32.73
CA LYS A 131 13.51 4.64 32.40
C LYS A 131 13.63 4.55 30.88
N VAL A 132 14.65 5.20 30.32
CA VAL A 132 15.08 4.88 28.94
C VAL A 132 15.59 3.44 28.96
N THR A 133 14.84 2.52 28.36
CA THR A 133 15.20 1.11 28.27
C THR A 133 16.22 0.88 27.15
N ALA A 134 16.93 -0.25 27.19
CA ALA A 134 17.83 -0.65 26.10
C ALA A 134 17.07 -0.80 24.77
N ASP A 135 15.80 -1.21 24.83
CA ASP A 135 14.93 -1.37 23.67
C ASP A 135 14.58 -0.03 23.03
N ALA A 136 14.30 1.01 23.82
CA ALA A 136 14.07 2.36 23.29
C ALA A 136 15.29 2.89 22.52
N VAL A 137 16.51 2.64 23.01
CA VAL A 137 17.74 3.02 22.29
C VAL A 137 17.92 2.20 21.01
N HIS A 138 17.62 0.90 21.06
CA HIS A 138 17.71 0.03 19.88
C HIS A 138 16.71 0.42 18.79
N LEU A 139 15.47 0.75 19.16
CA LEU A 139 14.44 1.24 18.25
C LEU A 139 14.90 2.48 17.50
N GLU A 140 15.46 3.47 18.19
CA GLU A 140 15.96 4.70 17.56
C GLU A 140 17.13 4.44 16.59
N VAL A 141 17.99 3.46 16.87
CA VAL A 141 19.05 3.05 15.95
C VAL A 141 18.47 2.45 14.66
N ILE A 142 17.45 1.59 14.77
CA ILE A 142 16.79 0.98 13.61
C ILE A 142 16.06 2.06 12.80
N LYS A 143 15.29 2.94 13.46
CA LYS A 143 14.54 4.04 12.82
C LYS A 143 15.44 4.92 11.97
N ARG A 144 16.50 5.47 12.57
CA ARG A 144 17.45 6.32 11.85
C ARG A 144 18.09 5.60 10.66
N GLY A 145 18.44 4.32 10.82
CA GLY A 145 19.00 3.53 9.72
C GLY A 145 18.01 3.34 8.56
N LEU A 146 16.72 3.19 8.86
CA LEU A 146 15.66 3.08 7.85
C LEU A 146 15.37 4.42 7.17
N GLU A 147 15.33 5.53 7.91
CA GLU A 147 15.17 6.89 7.37
C GLU A 147 16.32 7.24 6.41
N GLU A 148 17.57 7.01 6.84
CA GLU A 148 18.76 7.22 6.00
C GLU A 148 18.75 6.36 4.72
N ALA A 149 18.32 5.09 4.82
CA ALA A 149 18.31 4.17 3.70
C ALA A 149 17.18 4.44 2.69
N SER A 150 16.00 4.82 3.20
CA SER A 150 14.80 5.07 2.39
C SER A 150 14.79 6.47 1.78
N GLY A 151 15.55 7.42 2.34
CA GLY A 151 15.50 8.82 1.94
C GLY A 151 14.22 9.53 2.37
N LEU A 152 13.40 8.90 3.21
CA LEU A 152 12.21 9.50 3.78
C LEU A 152 12.63 10.51 4.86
N ASP A 153 12.57 11.80 4.52
CA ASP A 153 12.68 12.91 5.48
C ASP A 153 11.30 13.12 6.11
N ASP A 154 10.84 12.13 6.88
CA ASP A 154 9.50 12.16 7.45
C ASP A 154 9.52 12.84 8.83
N GLU A 155 8.66 13.83 9.04
CA GLU A 155 8.38 14.39 10.39
C GLU A 155 7.63 13.37 11.27
N MET A 156 7.20 12.24 10.70
CA MET A 156 6.45 11.18 11.36
C MET A 156 7.34 9.97 11.68
N ASP A 157 7.06 9.33 12.82
CA ASP A 157 7.80 8.14 13.26
C ASP A 157 7.63 6.97 12.28
N ILE A 158 8.70 6.63 11.56
CA ILE A 158 8.70 5.54 10.58
C ILE A 158 8.27 4.19 11.18
N ALA A 159 8.51 3.97 12.48
CA ALA A 159 8.16 2.75 13.20
C ALA A 159 6.73 2.74 13.76
N ASP A 160 5.98 3.85 13.69
CA ASP A 160 4.58 3.86 14.13
C ASP A 160 3.73 3.00 13.17
N PRO A 161 3.14 1.89 13.65
CA PRO A 161 2.29 1.02 12.82
C PRO A 161 1.02 1.71 12.30
N ASN A 162 0.66 2.89 12.83
CA ASN A 162 -0.49 3.68 12.42
C ASN A 162 -0.13 4.93 11.60
N ARG A 163 1.13 5.13 11.20
CA ARG A 163 1.50 6.30 10.39
C ARG A 163 0.81 6.31 9.03
N PHE A 164 0.63 7.46 8.41
CA PHE A 164 0.19 7.48 7.01
C PHE A 164 1.39 7.09 6.12
N VAL A 165 1.21 6.21 5.13
CA VAL A 165 2.28 5.90 4.17
C VAL A 165 2.48 7.06 3.20
N THR A 166 3.71 7.33 2.81
CA THR A 166 4.03 8.42 1.87
C THR A 166 3.68 8.05 0.43
N THR A 167 3.65 9.06 -0.46
CA THR A 167 3.52 8.81 -1.90
C THR A 167 4.68 8.03 -2.47
N ASP A 168 5.88 8.21 -1.93
CA ASP A 168 7.09 7.55 -2.44
C ASP A 168 7.06 6.07 -2.11
N GLU A 169 6.61 5.71 -0.90
CA GLU A 169 6.36 4.32 -0.53
C GLU A 169 5.27 3.67 -1.40
N MET A 170 4.20 4.41 -1.71
CA MET A 170 3.15 3.92 -2.60
C MET A 170 3.67 3.71 -4.02
N LEU A 171 4.46 4.65 -4.55
CA LEU A 171 5.09 4.50 -5.85
C LEU A 171 6.00 3.28 -5.84
N ALA A 172 6.85 3.14 -4.82
CA ALA A 172 7.77 2.03 -4.63
C ALA A 172 7.09 0.68 -4.67
N SER A 173 6.04 0.53 -3.90
CA SER A 173 5.24 -0.69 -3.90
C SER A 173 4.63 -0.99 -5.27
N PHE A 174 4.13 0.03 -5.95
CA PHE A 174 3.45 -0.17 -7.25
C PHE A 174 4.42 -0.45 -8.40
N ALA A 175 5.68 0.00 -8.37
CA ALA A 175 6.64 -0.29 -9.45
C ALA A 175 7.03 -1.76 -9.56
N GLU A 176 6.87 -2.53 -8.48
CA GLU A 176 7.07 -3.99 -8.50
C GLU A 176 5.93 -4.72 -9.23
N LEU A 177 4.82 -4.04 -9.52
CA LEU A 177 3.66 -4.62 -10.21
C LEU A 177 3.78 -4.45 -11.73
N PRO A 178 3.60 -5.50 -12.54
CA PRO A 178 3.73 -5.41 -14.01
C PRO A 178 2.62 -4.55 -14.66
N ASP A 179 1.47 -4.44 -13.98
CA ASP A 179 0.25 -3.86 -14.52
C ASP A 179 0.07 -2.38 -14.11
N THR A 180 1.02 -1.80 -13.35
CA THR A 180 0.95 -0.41 -12.90
C THR A 180 1.19 0.60 -14.03
N CYS A 181 0.60 1.79 -13.86
CA CYS A 181 0.94 2.98 -14.65
C CYS A 181 2.15 3.76 -14.11
N GLY A 182 2.78 3.31 -13.02
CA GLY A 182 4.04 3.86 -12.49
C GLY A 182 3.94 5.24 -11.84
N HIS A 183 2.72 5.74 -11.58
CA HIS A 183 2.52 7.03 -10.94
C HIS A 183 1.28 7.03 -10.03
N VAL A 184 1.21 7.99 -9.09
CA VAL A 184 0.03 8.28 -8.29
C VAL A 184 -0.84 9.28 -9.03
N ILE A 185 -2.12 8.96 -9.21
CA ILE A 185 -3.11 9.92 -9.71
C ILE A 185 -3.52 10.80 -8.52
N ASN A 186 -3.04 12.04 -8.50
CA ASN A 186 -3.22 12.95 -7.36
C ASN A 186 -4.36 13.92 -7.64
N LEU A 187 -5.44 13.81 -6.86
CA LEU A 187 -6.59 14.69 -6.94
C LEU A 187 -6.63 15.69 -5.79
N SER A 188 -5.63 15.76 -4.92
CA SER A 188 -5.60 16.60 -3.70
C SER A 188 -5.76 18.10 -3.97
N GLU A 189 -6.21 18.84 -2.97
CA GLU A 189 -6.35 20.29 -3.05
C GLU A 189 -5.04 20.96 -3.53
N GLY A 190 -5.13 21.84 -4.53
CA GLY A 190 -3.96 22.44 -5.18
C GLY A 190 -3.56 21.80 -6.53
N VAL A 191 -3.90 20.54 -6.79
CA VAL A 191 -3.64 19.91 -8.10
C VAL A 191 -4.66 20.38 -9.15
N THR A 192 -4.20 20.78 -10.34
CA THR A 192 -5.08 21.24 -11.43
C THR A 192 -5.82 20.08 -12.09
N ALA A 193 -6.95 20.37 -12.75
CA ALA A 193 -7.68 19.38 -13.52
C ALA A 193 -6.84 18.83 -14.70
N ASP A 194 -6.04 19.68 -15.35
CA ASP A 194 -5.17 19.27 -16.46
C ASP A 194 -4.09 18.27 -16.02
N ALA A 195 -3.49 18.47 -14.84
CA ALA A 195 -2.51 17.54 -14.29
C ALA A 195 -3.15 16.17 -13.98
N ALA A 196 -4.31 16.17 -13.33
CA ALA A 196 -5.08 14.96 -13.06
C ALA A 196 -5.51 14.26 -14.36
N GLN A 197 -5.86 15.02 -15.39
CA GLN A 197 -6.22 14.49 -16.71
C GLN A 197 -5.05 13.81 -17.41
N MET A 198 -3.85 14.38 -17.31
CA MET A 198 -2.64 13.78 -17.88
C MET A 198 -2.32 12.45 -17.20
N GLN A 199 -2.35 12.40 -15.86
CA GLN A 199 -2.17 11.17 -15.09
C GLN A 199 -3.21 10.10 -15.45
N MET A 200 -4.48 10.48 -15.52
CA MET A 200 -5.55 9.57 -15.95
C MET A 200 -5.35 9.06 -17.38
N THR A 201 -4.82 9.90 -18.28
CA THR A 201 -4.54 9.50 -19.66
C THR A 201 -3.48 8.41 -19.72
N TYR A 202 -2.41 8.52 -18.93
CA TYR A 202 -1.39 7.47 -18.82
C TYR A 202 -1.97 6.13 -18.33
N LEU A 203 -2.86 6.16 -17.35
CA LEU A 203 -3.56 4.94 -16.89
C LEU A 203 -4.33 4.27 -18.04
N LEU A 204 -5.12 5.05 -18.78
CA LEU A 204 -5.93 4.54 -19.89
C LEU A 204 -5.06 4.05 -21.07
N GLU A 205 -3.95 4.72 -21.35
CA GLU A 205 -3.00 4.34 -22.41
C GLU A 205 -2.19 3.08 -22.09
N LYS A 206 -2.09 2.70 -20.82
CA LYS A 206 -1.42 1.46 -20.39
C LYS A 206 -2.27 0.21 -20.63
N VAL A 207 -3.60 0.35 -20.63
CA VAL A 207 -4.57 -0.75 -20.78
C VAL A 207 -4.31 -1.67 -21.99
N PRO A 208 -3.97 -1.18 -23.20
CA PRO A 208 -3.65 -2.05 -24.33
C PRO A 208 -2.49 -3.02 -24.09
N ASP A 209 -1.54 -2.65 -23.24
CA ASP A 209 -0.32 -3.43 -22.98
C ASP A 209 -0.53 -4.48 -21.89
N VAL A 210 -1.28 -4.13 -20.83
CA VAL A 210 -1.41 -4.95 -19.61
C VAL A 210 -2.79 -5.57 -19.44
N GLY A 211 -3.77 -5.16 -20.24
CA GLY A 211 -5.16 -5.61 -20.16
C GLY A 211 -5.97 -4.93 -19.07
N VAL A 212 -5.48 -4.94 -17.82
CA VAL A 212 -6.03 -4.21 -16.69
C VAL A 212 -4.93 -3.33 -16.10
N ALA A 213 -5.04 -2.02 -16.27
CA ALA A 213 -4.09 -1.06 -15.72
C ALA A 213 -4.52 -0.62 -14.31
N LEU A 214 -3.56 -0.38 -13.43
CA LEU A 214 -3.80 0.02 -12.04
C LEU A 214 -2.98 1.24 -11.62
N ALA A 215 -3.56 2.06 -10.73
CA ALA A 215 -2.91 3.22 -10.15
C ALA A 215 -3.40 3.47 -8.71
N PRO A 216 -2.53 3.94 -7.81
CA PRO A 216 -2.97 4.58 -6.58
C PRO A 216 -3.59 5.94 -6.92
N LEU A 217 -4.78 6.19 -6.36
CA LEU A 217 -5.53 7.42 -6.48
C LEU A 217 -5.51 8.16 -5.14
N LEU A 218 -4.78 9.26 -5.06
CA LEU A 218 -4.68 10.07 -3.84
C LEU A 218 -5.72 11.19 -3.85
N VAL A 219 -6.59 11.24 -2.85
CA VAL A 219 -7.52 12.34 -2.64
C VAL A 219 -7.29 12.93 -1.26
N ASP A 220 -6.66 14.10 -1.23
CA ASP A 220 -6.18 14.76 -0.01
C ASP A 220 -5.28 13.79 0.79
N ALA A 221 -5.71 13.30 1.95
CA ALA A 221 -4.95 12.38 2.81
C ALA A 221 -5.51 10.95 2.80
N HIS A 222 -5.94 10.46 1.63
CA HIS A 222 -6.48 9.11 1.50
C HIS A 222 -6.15 8.48 0.15
N PHE A 223 -5.58 7.28 0.20
CA PHE A 223 -5.35 6.45 -0.99
C PHE A 223 -6.56 5.57 -1.30
N MET A 224 -6.94 5.58 -2.57
CA MET A 224 -7.85 4.62 -3.20
C MET A 224 -7.10 3.85 -4.29
N LEU A 225 -7.65 2.71 -4.71
CA LEU A 225 -7.17 2.01 -5.90
C LEU A 225 -8.07 2.38 -7.07
N ILE A 226 -7.50 2.77 -8.21
CA ILE A 226 -8.25 2.84 -9.46
C ILE A 226 -7.69 1.85 -10.47
N THR A 227 -8.60 1.13 -11.13
CA THR A 227 -8.28 0.23 -12.24
C THR A 227 -8.98 0.69 -13.51
N ALA A 228 -8.35 0.40 -14.65
CA ALA A 228 -8.89 0.66 -15.98
C ALA A 228 -8.71 -0.57 -16.87
N GLU A 229 -9.70 -0.82 -17.72
CA GLU A 229 -9.65 -1.92 -18.69
C GLU A 229 -10.49 -1.64 -19.93
N LYS A 230 -10.34 -2.45 -20.97
CA LYS A 230 -11.16 -2.31 -22.18
C LYS A 230 -12.61 -2.66 -21.88
N SER A 231 -13.52 -1.77 -22.27
CA SER A 231 -14.95 -2.06 -22.21
C SER A 231 -15.40 -2.94 -23.38
N ALA A 232 -16.60 -3.52 -23.24
CA ALA A 232 -17.34 -4.11 -24.34
C ALA A 232 -17.73 -3.08 -25.41
N VAL A 233 -17.82 -1.79 -25.07
CA VAL A 233 -18.06 -0.71 -26.05
C VAL A 233 -16.74 -0.37 -26.76
N PRO A 234 -16.67 -0.46 -28.11
CA PRO A 234 -15.44 -0.19 -28.85
C PRO A 234 -14.87 1.20 -28.58
N GLY A 235 -13.57 1.26 -28.30
CA GLY A 235 -12.85 2.51 -28.05
C GLY A 235 -13.07 3.13 -26.67
N LYS A 236 -13.79 2.43 -25.78
CA LYS A 236 -14.07 2.91 -24.42
C LYS A 236 -13.47 2.00 -23.35
N TYR A 237 -13.32 2.57 -22.16
CA TYR A 237 -12.74 1.92 -20.99
C TYR A 237 -13.79 1.75 -19.88
N ALA A 238 -13.65 0.67 -19.12
CA ALA A 238 -14.34 0.48 -17.86
C ALA A 238 -13.39 0.79 -16.69
N LEU A 239 -13.89 1.48 -15.67
CA LEU A 239 -13.14 1.86 -14.48
C LEU A 239 -13.72 1.22 -13.22
N THR A 240 -12.86 0.83 -12.28
CA THR A 240 -13.28 0.47 -10.92
C THR A 240 -12.44 1.22 -9.90
N ILE A 241 -13.07 1.85 -8.91
CA ILE A 241 -12.39 2.54 -7.80
C ILE A 241 -12.68 1.79 -6.50
N ALA A 242 -11.65 1.34 -5.78
CA ALA A 242 -11.78 0.81 -4.42
C ALA A 242 -11.49 1.91 -3.39
N ASN A 243 -12.46 2.16 -2.52
CA ASN A 243 -12.38 3.12 -1.44
C ASN A 243 -12.52 2.40 -0.09
N THR A 244 -11.50 2.56 0.75
CA THR A 244 -11.33 1.79 2.00
C THR A 244 -11.85 2.51 3.25
N TYR A 245 -12.25 3.78 3.13
CA TYR A 245 -12.75 4.54 4.27
C TYR A 245 -13.54 5.81 3.93
N LEU A 246 -13.16 6.58 2.89
CA LEU A 246 -13.74 7.91 2.68
C LEU A 246 -15.27 7.83 2.63
N PRO A 247 -15.99 8.63 3.43
CA PRO A 247 -17.43 8.57 3.50
C PRO A 247 -18.06 9.26 2.27
N ILE A 248 -18.00 8.59 1.11
CA ILE A 248 -18.61 9.05 -0.13
C ILE A 248 -20.06 8.55 -0.18
N SER A 249 -21.01 9.47 -0.23
CA SER A 249 -22.43 9.10 -0.24
C SER A 249 -22.81 8.26 -1.47
N GLN A 250 -23.81 7.37 -1.34
CA GLN A 250 -24.30 6.60 -2.49
C GLN A 250 -24.84 7.52 -3.60
N ALA A 251 -25.40 8.68 -3.26
CA ALA A 251 -25.82 9.69 -4.22
C ALA A 251 -24.62 10.22 -5.04
N ALA A 252 -23.48 10.46 -4.38
CA ALA A 252 -22.23 10.83 -5.04
C ALA A 252 -21.68 9.73 -5.95
N VAL A 253 -21.69 8.47 -5.51
CA VAL A 253 -21.31 7.32 -6.36
C VAL A 253 -22.19 7.24 -7.60
N ASN A 254 -23.51 7.39 -7.43
CA ASN A 254 -24.46 7.36 -8.54
C ASN A 254 -24.24 8.55 -9.49
N ALA A 255 -23.91 9.74 -8.98
CA ALA A 255 -23.59 10.91 -9.79
C ALA A 255 -22.31 10.72 -10.60
N LEU A 256 -21.30 10.07 -10.01
CA LEU A 256 -20.06 9.71 -10.67
C LEU A 256 -20.27 8.74 -11.84
N ALA A 257 -21.23 7.81 -11.73
CA ALA A 257 -21.60 6.93 -12.85
C ALA A 257 -22.25 7.68 -14.03
N ILE A 258 -22.85 8.85 -13.79
CA ILE A 258 -23.53 9.64 -14.83
C ILE A 258 -22.53 10.38 -15.75
N VAL A 259 -21.30 10.62 -15.29
CA VAL A 259 -20.22 11.30 -16.05
C VAL A 259 -19.84 10.56 -17.34
N GLN A 260 -20.22 9.29 -17.45
CA GLN A 260 -19.99 8.42 -18.62
C GLN A 260 -20.76 8.86 -19.89
N HIS A 261 -21.74 9.75 -19.74
CA HIS A 261 -22.56 10.24 -20.84
C HIS A 261 -22.18 11.69 -21.17
N GLU A 262 -21.52 11.89 -22.31
CA GLU A 262 -20.95 13.16 -22.82
C GLU A 262 -21.92 14.36 -22.88
N ASP A 263 -23.22 14.18 -22.64
CA ASP A 263 -24.23 15.25 -22.77
C ASP A 263 -24.66 15.91 -21.45
N ALA A 264 -24.12 15.52 -20.29
CA ALA A 264 -24.62 15.97 -18.98
C ALA A 264 -24.00 17.28 -18.44
N LEU A 265 -23.02 17.86 -19.12
CA LEU A 265 -22.38 19.11 -18.67
C LEU A 265 -22.50 20.25 -19.68
N PRO A 266 -23.67 20.88 -19.84
CA PRO A 266 -23.66 22.33 -19.88
C PRO A 266 -23.42 22.82 -18.44
N ALA A 267 -22.49 23.77 -18.31
CA ALA A 267 -22.18 24.58 -17.14
C ALA A 267 -23.18 24.47 -15.97
N ILE A 268 -22.66 24.33 -14.75
CA ILE A 268 -23.38 24.57 -13.49
C ILE A 268 -24.01 25.98 -13.58
N GLY A 269 -25.23 26.00 -14.09
CA GLY A 269 -25.79 27.12 -14.85
C GLY A 269 -27.09 26.66 -15.51
N VAL A 270 -28.07 26.39 -14.65
CA VAL A 270 -29.37 25.78 -14.92
C VAL A 270 -30.04 26.35 -16.17
N SER A 271 -30.11 25.57 -17.26
CA SER A 271 -31.07 25.81 -18.34
C SER A 271 -32.39 25.08 -18.02
N PRO A 272 -33.55 25.74 -18.14
CA PRO A 272 -34.85 25.18 -17.72
C PRO A 272 -35.42 24.08 -18.64
N THR A 273 -34.68 23.63 -19.66
CA THR A 273 -35.16 22.67 -20.66
C THR A 273 -34.56 21.27 -20.53
N VAL A 274 -34.17 20.86 -19.33
CA VAL A 274 -33.68 19.49 -19.07
C VAL A 274 -34.87 18.50 -19.11
N PRO A 275 -34.85 17.44 -19.96
CA PRO A 275 -35.92 16.44 -20.02
C PRO A 275 -36.18 15.78 -18.67
N ARG A 276 -37.43 15.37 -18.38
CA ARG A 276 -37.83 14.78 -17.08
C ARG A 276 -36.96 13.60 -16.63
N ALA A 277 -36.42 12.80 -17.56
CA ALA A 277 -35.50 11.71 -17.27
C ALA A 277 -34.17 12.18 -16.63
N ASN A 278 -33.72 13.40 -16.96
CA ASN A 278 -32.48 13.99 -16.47
C ASN A 278 -32.67 14.80 -15.17
N ARG A 279 -33.91 14.92 -14.65
CA ARG A 279 -34.18 15.66 -13.41
C ARG A 279 -33.67 14.93 -12.16
N ASN A 280 -33.81 13.61 -12.12
CA ASN A 280 -33.20 12.79 -11.08
C ASN A 280 -31.67 12.80 -11.18
N HIS A 281 -31.12 12.92 -12.40
CA HIS A 281 -29.68 13.06 -12.63
C HIS A 281 -29.15 14.37 -12.03
N PHE A 282 -29.83 15.49 -12.25
CA PHE A 282 -29.47 16.79 -11.67
C PHE A 282 -29.62 16.85 -10.15
N LEU A 283 -30.62 16.18 -9.57
CA LEU A 283 -30.79 16.10 -8.11
C LEU A 283 -29.66 15.28 -7.48
N ASN A 284 -29.33 14.11 -8.04
CA ASN A 284 -28.19 13.31 -7.59
C ASN A 284 -26.87 14.08 -7.72
N LEU A 285 -26.65 14.82 -8.82
CA LEU A 285 -25.49 15.69 -9.00
C LEU A 285 -25.44 16.82 -7.95
N LYS A 286 -26.57 17.48 -7.69
CA LYS A 286 -26.64 18.57 -6.71
C LYS A 286 -26.35 18.08 -5.29
N ASP A 287 -26.90 16.92 -4.93
CA ASP A 287 -26.67 16.31 -3.61
C ASP A 287 -25.22 15.78 -3.50
N ALA A 288 -24.68 15.19 -4.58
CA ALA A 288 -23.28 14.78 -4.69
C ALA A 288 -22.30 15.96 -4.59
N MET A 289 -22.66 17.13 -5.12
CA MET A 289 -21.83 18.34 -5.03
C MET A 289 -21.77 18.92 -3.61
N GLY A 290 -22.58 18.44 -2.67
CA GLY A 290 -22.45 18.72 -1.23
C GLY A 290 -21.32 17.93 -0.56
N ASP A 291 -20.87 16.84 -1.17
CA ASP A 291 -19.76 16.01 -0.68
C ASP A 291 -18.44 16.52 -1.27
N ARG A 292 -17.53 16.97 -0.38
CA ARG A 292 -16.25 17.57 -0.76
C ARG A 292 -15.42 16.62 -1.64
N PHE A 293 -15.31 15.35 -1.23
CA PHE A 293 -14.45 14.37 -1.90
C PHE A 293 -15.05 13.96 -3.24
N ALA A 294 -16.37 13.71 -3.27
CA ALA A 294 -17.07 13.43 -4.51
C ALA A 294 -16.94 14.58 -5.52
N LYS A 295 -17.08 15.83 -5.06
CA LYS A 295 -16.91 17.02 -5.89
C LYS A 295 -15.50 17.12 -6.46
N GLN A 296 -14.48 16.79 -5.68
CA GLN A 296 -13.09 16.83 -6.11
C GLN A 296 -12.77 15.74 -7.15
N ILE A 297 -13.21 14.51 -6.89
CA ILE A 297 -13.12 13.38 -7.84
C ILE A 297 -13.85 13.77 -9.14
N PHE A 298 -15.07 14.26 -9.04
CA PHE A 298 -15.88 14.68 -10.19
C PHE A 298 -15.19 15.79 -10.99
N ALA A 299 -14.78 16.88 -10.33
CA ALA A 299 -14.26 18.06 -11.01
C ALA A 299 -12.93 17.77 -11.73
N LYS A 300 -12.11 16.86 -11.21
CA LYS A 300 -10.79 16.56 -11.75
C LYS A 300 -10.76 15.37 -12.70
N LEU A 301 -11.61 14.37 -12.48
CA LEU A 301 -11.66 13.21 -13.37
C LEU A 301 -12.59 13.44 -14.56
N SER A 302 -13.71 14.17 -14.41
CA SER A 302 -14.69 14.30 -15.50
C SER A 302 -14.11 14.75 -16.85
N PRO A 303 -13.16 15.70 -16.94
CA PRO A 303 -12.57 16.07 -18.22
C PRO A 303 -11.78 14.93 -18.88
N ALA A 304 -11.14 14.08 -18.06
CA ALA A 304 -10.33 12.96 -18.52
C ALA A 304 -11.18 11.74 -18.94
N LEU A 305 -12.36 11.59 -18.33
CA LEU A 305 -13.23 10.44 -18.54
C LEU A 305 -14.25 10.65 -19.66
N ALA A 306 -14.61 11.91 -19.95
CA ALA A 306 -15.60 12.27 -20.96
C ALA A 306 -15.31 11.60 -22.31
N GLY A 307 -16.29 10.85 -22.82
CA GLY A 307 -16.21 10.14 -24.11
C GLY A 307 -15.34 8.88 -24.12
N ARG A 308 -14.42 8.75 -23.14
CA ARG A 308 -13.44 7.65 -23.06
C ARG A 308 -13.92 6.50 -22.17
N VAL A 309 -14.79 6.76 -21.20
CA VAL A 309 -15.28 5.76 -20.24
C VAL A 309 -16.79 5.57 -20.40
N ASP A 310 -17.24 4.32 -20.47
CA ASP A 310 -18.66 3.95 -20.54
C ASP A 310 -19.17 3.21 -19.30
N ALA A 311 -18.28 2.80 -18.40
CA ALA A 311 -18.65 2.19 -17.14
C ALA A 311 -17.65 2.58 -16.05
N MET A 312 -18.16 2.92 -14.88
CA MET A 312 -17.40 3.23 -13.68
C MET A 312 -18.14 2.67 -12.47
N LYS A 313 -17.46 1.81 -11.72
CA LYS A 313 -17.92 1.23 -10.46
C LYS A 313 -17.07 1.78 -9.31
N MET A 314 -17.70 2.08 -8.19
CA MET A 314 -16.99 2.39 -6.95
C MET A 314 -17.35 1.33 -5.91
N VAL A 315 -16.35 0.65 -5.37
CA VAL A 315 -16.45 -0.34 -4.30
C VAL A 315 -16.09 0.39 -2.99
N ASN A 316 -17.11 0.74 -2.20
CA ASN A 316 -16.95 1.46 -0.94
C ASN A 316 -17.09 0.49 0.23
N ASN A 317 -16.00 0.28 0.99
CA ASN A 317 -16.02 -0.51 2.21
C ASN A 317 -15.18 0.17 3.28
N HIS A 318 -15.68 0.29 4.50
CA HIS A 318 -14.84 0.74 5.62
C HIS A 318 -14.00 -0.42 6.12
N LEU A 319 -12.70 -0.39 5.81
CA LEU A 319 -11.75 -1.48 6.13
C LEU A 319 -10.70 -1.08 7.20
N GLN A 320 -10.66 0.19 7.60
CA GLN A 320 -9.64 0.74 8.50
C GLN A 320 -10.06 0.80 9.97
N ALA A 321 -11.12 0.08 10.36
CA ALA A 321 -11.70 0.16 11.70
C ALA A 321 -10.70 -0.28 12.79
N HIS A 322 -9.86 -1.27 12.49
CA HIS A 322 -8.88 -1.84 13.44
C HIS A 322 -7.42 -1.58 13.06
N ALA A 323 -7.16 -1.15 11.82
CA ALA A 323 -5.86 -0.75 11.33
C ALA A 323 -5.92 0.69 10.82
N LEU A 324 -5.52 1.64 11.65
CA LEU A 324 -5.65 3.07 11.36
C LEU A 324 -4.68 3.49 10.24
N ASN A 325 -5.10 4.50 9.46
CA ASN A 325 -4.35 5.06 8.33
C ASN A 325 -3.82 4.01 7.35
N SER A 326 -4.53 2.89 7.20
CA SER A 326 -4.10 1.74 6.40
C SER A 326 -4.56 1.80 4.94
N CYS A 327 -5.14 2.93 4.48
CA CYS A 327 -5.58 3.07 3.09
C CYS A 327 -4.51 2.69 2.06
N GLY A 328 -3.27 3.13 2.23
CA GLY A 328 -2.17 2.81 1.32
C GLY A 328 -1.83 1.31 1.31
N PRO A 329 -1.51 0.70 2.48
CA PRO A 329 -1.28 -0.74 2.57
C PRO A 329 -2.44 -1.59 2.01
N LEU A 330 -3.69 -1.25 2.34
CA LEU A 330 -4.87 -1.94 1.83
C LEU A 330 -4.99 -1.85 0.30
N VAL A 331 -4.77 -0.67 -0.27
CA VAL A 331 -4.79 -0.45 -1.72
C VAL A 331 -3.65 -1.21 -2.41
N SER A 332 -2.47 -1.25 -1.81
CA SER A 332 -1.33 -2.01 -2.33
C SER A 332 -1.59 -3.52 -2.29
N MET A 333 -2.16 -4.06 -1.22
CA MET A 333 -2.56 -5.48 -1.14
C MET A 333 -3.62 -5.83 -2.20
N MET A 334 -4.60 -4.96 -2.41
CA MET A 334 -5.58 -5.12 -3.49
C MET A 334 -4.93 -5.13 -4.87
N ALA A 335 -3.95 -4.24 -5.10
CA ALA A 335 -3.23 -4.17 -6.36
C ALA A 335 -2.40 -5.42 -6.65
N GLU A 336 -1.68 -5.94 -5.64
CA GLU A 336 -0.94 -7.21 -5.72
C GLU A 336 -1.87 -8.37 -6.09
N ASN A 337 -2.99 -8.51 -5.38
CA ASN A 337 -3.93 -9.60 -5.63
C ASN A 337 -4.55 -9.51 -7.04
N ILE A 338 -4.85 -8.30 -7.53
CA ILE A 338 -5.35 -8.09 -8.90
C ILE A 338 -4.27 -8.45 -9.94
N ALA A 339 -3.02 -8.04 -9.72
CA ALA A 339 -1.91 -8.33 -10.64
C ALA A 339 -1.62 -9.84 -10.72
N GLU A 340 -1.80 -10.56 -9.61
CA GLU A 340 -1.66 -12.02 -9.54
C GLU A 340 -2.79 -12.74 -10.28
N HIS A 341 -4.06 -12.38 -9.99
CA HIS A 341 -5.23 -13.09 -10.51
C HIS A 341 -5.67 -12.65 -11.92
N LYS A 342 -5.23 -11.46 -12.35
CA LYS A 342 -5.55 -10.82 -13.64
C LYS A 342 -7.04 -10.93 -14.04
N PRO A 343 -7.98 -10.57 -13.14
CA PRO A 343 -9.41 -10.58 -13.47
C PRO A 343 -9.72 -9.60 -14.60
N ARG A 344 -10.80 -9.82 -15.34
CA ARG A 344 -11.27 -8.91 -16.41
C ARG A 344 -12.74 -8.53 -16.22
N GLY A 345 -13.08 -7.33 -16.62
CA GLY A 345 -14.41 -6.77 -16.57
C GLY A 345 -14.91 -6.56 -15.15
N LYS A 346 -16.20 -6.84 -15.01
CA LYS A 346 -16.92 -6.92 -13.72
C LYS A 346 -16.23 -7.81 -12.69
N ALA A 347 -15.39 -8.76 -13.11
CA ALA A 347 -14.64 -9.61 -12.19
C ALA A 347 -13.64 -8.83 -11.32
N VAL A 348 -13.12 -7.68 -11.77
CA VAL A 348 -12.23 -6.84 -10.95
C VAL A 348 -12.99 -6.29 -9.75
N GLY A 349 -14.17 -5.69 -10.01
CA GLY A 349 -15.01 -5.15 -8.95
C GLY A 349 -15.57 -6.23 -8.01
N GLU A 350 -15.86 -7.43 -8.53
CA GLU A 350 -16.26 -8.58 -7.71
C GLU A 350 -15.09 -9.12 -6.87
N LEU A 351 -13.86 -9.14 -7.40
CA LEU A 351 -12.67 -9.52 -6.65
C LEU A 351 -12.43 -8.54 -5.49
N MET A 352 -12.48 -7.22 -5.75
CA MET A 352 -12.33 -6.20 -4.70
C MET A 352 -13.40 -6.34 -3.60
N GLU A 353 -14.64 -6.66 -3.97
CA GLU A 353 -15.73 -6.93 -3.01
C GLU A 353 -15.46 -8.19 -2.18
N ARG A 354 -14.99 -9.28 -2.79
CA ARG A 354 -14.59 -10.50 -2.06
C ARG A 354 -13.45 -10.21 -1.09
N MET A 355 -12.40 -9.53 -1.54
CA MET A 355 -11.27 -9.15 -0.68
C MET A 355 -11.71 -8.29 0.50
N ALA A 356 -12.62 -7.33 0.27
CA ALA A 356 -13.17 -6.50 1.35
C ALA A 356 -13.97 -7.34 2.35
N HIS A 357 -14.73 -8.34 1.89
CA HIS A 357 -15.48 -9.24 2.75
C HIS A 357 -14.56 -10.17 3.56
N GLU A 358 -13.55 -10.75 2.91
CA GLU A 358 -12.52 -11.56 3.57
C GLU A 358 -11.79 -10.75 4.65
N TRP A 359 -11.39 -9.52 4.34
CA TRP A 359 -10.78 -8.60 5.31
C TRP A 359 -11.67 -8.36 6.53
N GLN A 360 -12.96 -8.09 6.30
CA GLN A 360 -13.93 -7.85 7.37
C GLN A 360 -14.20 -9.10 8.23
N SER A 361 -13.91 -10.30 7.70
CA SER A 361 -14.03 -11.55 8.45
C SER A 361 -12.84 -11.83 9.37
N LEU A 362 -11.72 -11.13 9.17
CA LEU A 362 -10.54 -11.26 10.02
C LEU A 362 -10.76 -10.62 11.39
N GLU A 363 -10.19 -11.24 12.41
CA GLU A 363 -10.14 -10.69 13.76
C GLU A 363 -9.33 -9.36 13.77
N PRO A 364 -9.63 -8.43 14.69
CA PRO A 364 -8.96 -7.12 14.75
C PRO A 364 -7.44 -7.19 14.81
N GLN A 365 -6.88 -8.23 15.45
CA GLN A 365 -5.44 -8.41 15.53
C GLN A 365 -4.84 -8.89 14.19
N GLN A 366 -5.53 -9.80 13.49
CA GLN A 366 -5.10 -10.27 12.16
C GLN A 366 -5.06 -9.10 11.16
N GLN A 367 -6.06 -8.22 11.19
CA GLN A 367 -6.06 -7.00 10.36
C GLN A 367 -4.85 -6.08 10.66
N LYS A 368 -4.47 -5.94 11.94
CA LYS A 368 -3.31 -5.14 12.33
C LYS A 368 -1.99 -5.78 11.89
N ASP A 369 -1.87 -7.10 12.04
CA ASP A 369 -0.64 -7.83 11.73
C ASP A 369 -0.41 -7.85 10.21
N ALA A 370 -1.47 -8.03 9.41
CA ALA A 370 -1.41 -7.89 7.96
C ALA A 370 -0.96 -6.49 7.52
N VAL A 371 -1.50 -5.42 8.12
CA VAL A 371 -1.04 -4.04 7.80
C VAL A 371 0.41 -3.81 8.21
N ILE A 372 0.87 -4.33 9.35
CA ILE A 372 2.28 -4.20 9.76
C ILE A 372 3.20 -4.87 8.74
N ALA A 373 2.91 -6.14 8.39
CA ALA A 373 3.71 -6.91 7.45
C ALA A 373 3.75 -6.20 6.09
N HIS A 374 2.61 -5.69 5.63
CA HIS A 374 2.54 -5.00 4.36
C HIS A 374 3.29 -3.66 4.37
N ARG A 375 3.22 -2.89 5.47
CA ARG A 375 4.03 -1.67 5.62
C ARG A 375 5.52 -1.97 5.60
N ALA A 376 5.94 -3.05 6.27
CA ALA A 376 7.32 -3.53 6.24
C ALA A 376 7.76 -3.85 4.81
N LYS A 377 6.93 -4.57 4.05
CA LYS A 377 7.16 -4.84 2.63
C LYS A 377 7.35 -3.55 1.82
N MET A 378 6.46 -2.58 1.99
CA MET A 378 6.53 -1.27 1.29
C MET A 378 7.82 -0.50 1.61
N ILE A 379 8.28 -0.50 2.86
CA ILE A 379 9.56 0.10 3.23
C ILE A 379 10.74 -0.62 2.57
N GLY A 380 10.69 -1.96 2.49
CA GLY A 380 11.66 -2.75 1.73
C GLY A 380 11.78 -2.28 0.28
N HIS A 381 10.65 -2.17 -0.42
CA HIS A 381 10.61 -1.64 -1.79
C HIS A 381 11.15 -0.21 -1.90
N THR A 382 10.84 0.65 -0.93
CA THR A 382 11.28 2.05 -0.92
C THR A 382 12.79 2.18 -0.79
N VAL A 383 13.38 1.42 0.13
CA VAL A 383 14.84 1.38 0.30
C VAL A 383 15.52 0.82 -0.95
N GLU A 384 14.95 -0.21 -1.56
CA GLU A 384 15.51 -0.79 -2.78
C GLU A 384 15.44 0.17 -3.97
N TRP A 385 14.30 0.85 -4.14
CA TRP A 385 14.13 1.90 -5.14
C TRP A 385 15.17 3.01 -4.94
N HIS A 386 15.35 3.49 -3.71
CA HIS A 386 16.31 4.54 -3.40
C HIS A 386 17.75 4.08 -3.64
N ARG A 387 18.09 2.83 -3.27
CA ARG A 387 19.41 2.21 -3.51
C ARG A 387 19.74 2.09 -4.99
N CYS A 388 18.78 1.65 -5.80
CA CYS A 388 18.98 1.43 -7.22
C CYS A 388 19.12 2.73 -8.03
N GLY A 389 18.80 3.89 -7.45
CA GLY A 389 19.00 5.21 -8.06
C GLY A 389 18.40 5.27 -9.46
N LEU A 390 17.10 5.52 -9.58
CA LEU A 390 16.49 5.62 -10.91
C LEU A 390 17.21 6.68 -11.77
N PRO A 391 17.34 6.43 -13.08
CA PRO A 391 17.97 7.36 -14.00
C PRO A 391 17.30 8.73 -13.89
N ASP A 392 18.11 9.79 -13.88
CA ASP A 392 17.76 11.22 -13.76
C ASP A 392 16.71 11.75 -14.77
N GLY A 393 16.10 10.89 -15.60
CA GLY A 393 15.06 11.22 -16.58
C GLY A 393 13.62 11.00 -16.11
N ASP A 394 13.39 10.15 -15.11
CA ASP A 394 12.04 9.76 -14.64
C ASP A 394 11.87 10.05 -13.15
N ARG A 395 12.32 11.22 -12.66
CA ARG A 395 11.62 11.84 -11.52
C ARG A 395 10.23 12.23 -12.03
N PHE A 396 9.36 11.23 -12.10
CA PHE A 396 7.94 11.31 -12.40
C PHE A 396 7.38 12.54 -11.71
N ILE A 397 6.90 13.51 -12.51
CA ILE A 397 6.25 14.77 -12.12
C ILE A 397 6.31 15.00 -10.61
N ASP A 398 7.43 15.58 -10.19
CA ASP A 398 7.81 15.96 -8.84
C ASP A 398 6.56 16.26 -7.98
N SER A 399 6.14 15.29 -7.16
CA SER A 399 4.98 15.41 -6.26
C SER A 399 5.17 16.57 -5.28
N HIS A 400 6.41 16.96 -5.02
CA HIS A 400 6.80 18.12 -4.23
C HIS A 400 6.58 19.47 -4.93
N VAL A 401 6.33 19.51 -6.24
CA VAL A 401 6.02 20.78 -6.95
C VAL A 401 4.55 21.19 -6.76
N PHE A 402 3.68 20.32 -6.23
CA PHE A 402 2.23 20.61 -6.15
C PHE A 402 1.54 20.34 -4.81
N LEU A 403 2.25 19.88 -3.77
CA LEU A 403 1.67 19.79 -2.44
C LEU A 403 1.91 21.11 -1.67
N PRO A 404 0.88 21.86 -1.25
CA PRO A 404 1.07 22.82 -0.18
C PRO A 404 1.50 22.04 1.07
N ARG A 405 2.65 22.42 1.65
CA ARG A 405 3.03 21.95 2.99
C ARG A 405 1.84 22.16 3.94
N PRO A 406 1.49 21.18 4.79
CA PRO A 406 0.54 21.45 5.85
C PRO A 406 1.12 22.58 6.69
N SER A 407 0.51 23.76 6.60
CA SER A 407 0.85 24.87 7.48
C SER A 407 0.50 24.42 8.89
N ALA A 408 1.52 24.30 9.75
CA ALA A 408 1.34 24.25 11.19
C ALA A 408 0.34 25.32 11.59
N GLN A 409 -0.88 24.92 11.94
CA GLN A 409 -1.85 25.85 12.50
C GLN A 409 -1.36 26.22 13.89
N SER A 410 -0.73 27.39 13.92
CA SER A 410 -0.52 28.25 15.07
C SER A 410 -1.67 28.14 16.07
N GLY A 411 -1.29 27.92 17.33
CA GLY A 411 -2.20 27.73 18.45
C GLY A 411 -3.31 28.76 18.52
N VAL A 412 -4.51 28.25 18.80
CA VAL A 412 -5.62 29.04 19.32
C VAL A 412 -5.81 28.61 20.77
N SER A 413 -5.35 29.48 21.67
CA SER A 413 -5.72 29.51 23.07
C SER A 413 -7.24 29.65 23.21
N HIS A 414 -7.90 28.71 23.88
CA HIS A 414 -9.28 28.89 24.32
C HIS A 414 -9.32 29.65 25.66
N PRO A 415 -10.20 30.65 25.82
CA PRO A 415 -10.65 31.09 27.14
C PRO A 415 -11.54 30.05 27.83
#